data_AF-A0A8T4WM80-F1
#
_entry.id   AF-A0A8T4WM80-F1
#
_cell.length_a   1.000
_cell.length_b   1.000
_cell.length_c   1.000
_cell.angle_alpha   90.00
_cell.angle_beta   90.00
_cell.angle_gamma   90.00
#
_symmetry.space_group_name_H-M   'P 1'
#
loop_
_entity.id
_entity.type
_entity.pdbx_description
1 polymer ?
#
loop_
_entity_poly.entity_id
_entity_poly.type
_entity_poly.pdbx_seq_one_letter_code
_entity_poly.pdbx_strand_id
1 'polypeptide(L)'
;MADKRGLRFSKATCPICGCKEVAHDSRKGELLCTNCGHIIVRKETRSVGKFEIAQRLKRNGSMDFSSLVKATNASEDSLFGALQSMEDRGLIRNSGNQYTLTKKGRRWYRQRLGQEWGY
;
A
#
# COMPACT_ATOMS: atom_id res chain seq x y z
N MET A 1 -10.81 4.14 19.77
CA MET A 1 -11.39 2.92 19.20
C MET A 1 -10.34 1.83 19.30
N ALA A 2 -10.55 0.84 20.18
CA ALA A 2 -9.64 -0.29 20.30
C ALA A 2 -9.86 -1.24 19.11
N ASP A 3 -8.86 -1.35 18.23
CA ASP A 3 -8.80 -2.39 17.21
C ASP A 3 -8.92 -3.75 17.91
N LYS A 4 -10.10 -4.38 17.82
CA LYS A 4 -10.35 -5.72 18.35
C LYS A 4 -9.48 -6.69 17.56
N ARG A 5 -8.28 -6.98 18.07
CA ARG A 5 -7.41 -8.08 17.61
C ARG A 5 -8.18 -9.38 17.81
N GLY A 6 -8.96 -9.79 16.82
CA GLY A 6 -9.64 -11.08 16.83
C GLY A 6 -8.59 -12.18 16.90
N LEU A 7 -8.52 -12.85 18.04
CA LEU A 7 -7.73 -14.08 18.21
C LEU A 7 -8.18 -15.07 17.15
N ARG A 8 -7.23 -15.52 16.33
CA ARG A 8 -7.44 -16.55 15.33
C ARG A 8 -6.49 -17.71 15.62
N PHE A 9 -6.89 -18.90 15.24
CA PHE A 9 -5.99 -20.06 15.26
C PHE A 9 -5.44 -20.24 13.84
N SER A 10 -4.11 -20.18 13.72
CA SER A 10 -3.42 -20.46 12.46
C SER A 10 -3.41 -21.97 12.20
N LYS A 11 -3.55 -22.39 10.93
CA LYS A 11 -3.30 -23.78 10.54
C LYS A 11 -1.83 -24.18 10.72
N ALA A 12 -0.91 -23.21 10.62
CA ALA A 12 0.51 -23.38 10.85
C ALA A 12 0.87 -23.07 12.31
N THR A 13 1.60 -23.97 12.96
CA THR A 13 2.19 -23.78 14.30
C THR A 13 3.34 -22.78 14.26
N CYS A 14 3.46 -21.96 15.30
CA CYS A 14 4.61 -21.09 15.48
C CYS A 14 5.90 -21.93 15.59
N PRO A 15 6.94 -21.68 14.77
CA PRO A 15 8.19 -22.45 14.81
C PRO A 15 9.04 -22.16 16.05
N ILE A 16 8.75 -21.08 16.79
CA ILE A 16 9.51 -20.67 17.98
C ILE A 16 8.95 -21.29 19.26
N CYS A 17 7.63 -21.27 19.45
CA CYS A 17 6.99 -21.69 20.70
C CYS A 17 5.93 -22.78 20.54
N GLY A 18 5.66 -23.25 19.31
CA GLY A 18 4.68 -24.30 19.04
C GLY A 18 3.21 -23.87 19.15
N CYS A 19 2.91 -22.66 19.62
CA CYS A 19 1.54 -22.16 19.75
C CYS A 19 0.86 -21.98 18.37
N LYS A 20 -0.46 -22.20 18.35
CA LYS A 20 -1.32 -21.96 17.17
C LYS A 20 -2.12 -20.67 17.27
N GLU A 21 -2.12 -20.04 18.44
CA GLU A 21 -2.79 -18.77 18.67
C GLU A 21 -2.04 -17.64 17.94
N VAL A 22 -2.79 -16.93 17.10
CA VAL A 22 -2.28 -15.82 16.31
C VAL A 22 -3.17 -14.60 16.39
N ALA A 23 -2.54 -13.44 16.36
CA ALA A 23 -3.15 -12.16 16.09
C ALA A 23 -2.90 -11.78 14.62
N HIS A 24 -3.94 -11.35 13.93
CA HIS A 24 -3.82 -10.80 12.59
C HIS A 24 -3.59 -9.30 12.65
N ASP A 25 -2.48 -8.82 12.08
CA ASP A 25 -2.28 -7.40 11.82
C ASP A 25 -2.92 -7.05 10.47
N SER A 26 -4.08 -6.41 10.52
CA SER A 26 -4.83 -6.01 9.32
C SER A 26 -4.10 -4.98 8.46
N ARG A 27 -3.15 -4.21 9.02
CA ARG A 27 -2.45 -3.15 8.28
C ARG A 27 -1.28 -3.69 7.45
N LYS A 28 -0.75 -4.85 7.83
CA LYS A 28 0.41 -5.48 7.18
C LYS A 28 0.10 -6.84 6.56
N GLY A 29 -1.08 -7.40 6.85
CA GLY A 29 -1.43 -8.77 6.48
C GLY A 29 -0.51 -9.81 7.14
N GLU A 30 -0.01 -9.49 8.34
CA GLU A 30 0.90 -10.35 9.10
C GLU A 30 0.10 -11.20 10.09
N LEU A 31 0.47 -12.49 10.21
CA LEU A 31 0.01 -13.35 11.28
C LEU A 31 1.10 -13.45 12.34
N LEU A 32 0.83 -12.90 13.51
CA LEU A 32 1.75 -12.85 14.65
C LEU A 32 1.33 -13.90 15.66
N CYS A 33 2.26 -14.70 16.16
CA CYS A 33 1.99 -15.55 17.32
C CYS A 33 1.71 -14.67 18.54
N THR A 34 0.59 -14.93 19.25
CA THR A 34 0.24 -14.16 20.46
C THR A 34 1.11 -14.50 21.66
N ASN A 35 1.74 -15.68 21.67
CA ASN A 35 2.58 -16.11 22.78
C ASN A 35 3.98 -15.50 22.73
N CYS A 36 4.67 -15.60 21.58
CA CYS A 36 6.07 -15.16 21.45
C CYS A 36 6.29 -14.01 20.46
N GLY A 37 5.24 -13.48 19.83
CA GLY A 37 5.33 -12.36 18.89
C GLY A 37 5.92 -12.69 17.52
N HIS A 38 6.25 -13.96 17.24
CA HIS A 38 6.87 -14.36 15.97
C HIS A 38 5.89 -14.25 14.80
N ILE A 39 6.34 -13.72 13.66
CA ILE A 39 5.55 -13.60 12.44
C ILE A 39 5.52 -14.97 11.74
N ILE A 40 4.37 -15.63 11.77
CA ILE A 40 4.15 -16.97 11.18
C ILE A 40 3.92 -16.88 9.67
N VAL A 41 3.17 -15.86 9.24
CA VAL A 41 2.94 -15.60 7.82
C VAL A 41 3.12 -14.12 7.58
N ARG A 42 4.01 -13.80 6.64
CA ARG A 42 4.15 -12.46 6.08
C ARG A 42 3.55 -12.51 4.69
N LYS A 43 2.44 -11.79 4.45
CA LYS A 43 2.02 -11.54 3.09
C LYS A 43 3.09 -10.62 2.49
N GLU A 44 3.75 -11.04 1.41
CA GLU A 44 4.71 -10.18 0.71
C GLU A 44 3.96 -8.99 0.13
N THR A 45 3.85 -7.91 0.91
CA THR A 45 3.21 -6.68 0.47
C THR A 45 4.26 -5.79 -0.15
N ARG A 46 4.26 -5.70 -1.48
CA ARG A 46 5.08 -4.71 -2.19
C ARG A 46 4.58 -3.31 -1.83
N SER A 47 5.48 -2.47 -1.33
CA SER A 47 5.23 -1.04 -1.16
C SER A 47 5.33 -0.33 -2.51
N VAL A 48 4.45 0.63 -2.76
CA VAL A 48 4.49 1.47 -3.97
C VAL A 48 4.88 2.91 -3.64
N GLY A 49 5.77 3.46 -4.45
CA GLY A 49 6.17 4.87 -4.36
C GLY A 49 5.18 5.80 -5.06
N LYS A 50 5.04 7.03 -4.56
CA LYS A 50 4.23 8.09 -5.18
C LYS A 50 4.61 8.36 -6.64
N PHE A 51 5.91 8.19 -6.95
CA PHE A 51 6.43 8.40 -8.29
C PHE A 51 5.92 7.33 -9.26
N GLU A 52 5.96 6.05 -8.87
CA GLU A 52 5.43 4.94 -9.67
C GLU A 52 3.93 5.12 -9.95
N ILE A 53 3.15 5.52 -8.94
CA ILE A 53 1.71 5.85 -9.11
C ILE A 53 1.54 6.99 -10.12
N ALA A 54 2.31 8.07 -9.97
CA ALA A 54 2.25 9.21 -10.90
C ALA A 54 2.64 8.81 -12.33
N GLN A 55 3.62 7.92 -12.50
CA GLN A 55 4.00 7.39 -13.81
C GLN A 55 2.85 6.62 -14.47
N ARG A 56 2.15 5.75 -13.72
CA ARG A 56 0.98 5.02 -14.23
C ARG A 56 -0.16 5.97 -14.62
N LEU A 57 -0.48 6.93 -13.76
CA LEU A 57 -1.50 7.95 -14.04
C LEU A 57 -1.12 8.85 -15.22
N LYS A 58 0.17 9.17 -15.38
CA LYS A 58 0.64 9.98 -16.51
C LYS A 58 0.53 9.24 -17.84
N ARG A 59 0.77 7.92 -17.84
CA ARG A 59 0.68 7.06 -19.03
C ARG A 59 -0.78 6.78 -19.43
N ASN A 60 -1.65 6.51 -18.46
CA ASN A 60 -3.02 6.04 -18.71
C ASN A 60 -4.09 7.15 -18.57
N GLY A 61 -3.73 8.32 -18.03
CA GLY A 61 -4.62 9.47 -17.89
C GLY A 61 -5.44 9.43 -16.59
N SER A 62 -6.42 8.53 -16.52
CA SER A 62 -7.23 8.27 -15.33
C SER A 62 -7.24 6.78 -15.03
N MET A 63 -7.20 6.42 -13.75
CA MET A 63 -7.26 5.03 -13.31
C MET A 63 -8.07 4.91 -12.03
N ASP A 64 -8.88 3.86 -11.92
CA ASP A 64 -9.52 3.47 -10.68
C ASP A 64 -8.54 2.75 -9.73
N PHE A 65 -8.96 2.58 -8.48
CA PHE A 65 -8.15 1.93 -7.46
C PHE A 65 -7.73 0.51 -7.85
N SER A 66 -8.66 -0.30 -8.38
CA SER A 66 -8.39 -1.71 -8.74
C SER A 66 -7.38 -1.81 -9.88
N SER A 67 -7.50 -0.96 -10.89
CA SER A 67 -6.50 -0.89 -11.97
C SER A 67 -5.13 -0.45 -11.47
N LEU A 68 -5.05 0.46 -10.50
CA LEU A 68 -3.78 0.87 -9.89
C LEU A 68 -3.14 -0.26 -9.07
N VAL A 69 -3.92 -1.01 -8.30
CA VAL A 69 -3.45 -2.22 -7.59
C VAL A 69 -2.82 -3.19 -8.59
N LYS A 70 -3.53 -3.52 -9.67
CA LYS A 70 -3.04 -4.44 -10.71
C LYS A 70 -1.78 -3.91 -11.41
N ALA A 71 -1.73 -2.61 -11.70
CA ALA A 71 -0.61 -2.01 -12.44
C ALA A 71 0.67 -1.82 -11.61
N THR A 72 0.53 -1.66 -10.29
CA THR A 72 1.66 -1.44 -9.36
C THR A 72 2.05 -2.72 -8.61
N ASN A 73 1.18 -3.73 -8.64
CA ASN A 73 1.27 -4.96 -7.87
C ASN A 73 1.50 -4.69 -6.37
N ALA A 74 0.94 -3.58 -5.88
CA ALA A 74 1.08 -3.11 -4.52
C ALA A 74 -0.03 -3.66 -3.64
N SER A 75 0.23 -3.77 -2.33
CA SER A 75 -0.85 -4.02 -1.37
C SER A 75 -1.85 -2.86 -1.35
N GLU A 76 -3.14 -3.17 -1.18
CA GLU A 76 -4.20 -2.15 -1.12
C GLU A 76 -3.93 -1.10 -0.05
N ASP A 77 -3.47 -1.49 1.15
CA ASP A 77 -3.18 -0.55 2.24
C ASP A 77 -2.05 0.43 1.89
N SER A 78 -0.96 -0.08 1.29
CA SER A 78 0.17 0.77 0.89
C SER A 78 -0.20 1.71 -0.25
N LEU A 79 -0.98 1.23 -1.22
CA LEU A 79 -1.51 2.05 -2.31
C LEU A 79 -2.46 3.12 -1.76
N PHE A 80 -3.36 2.76 -0.85
CA PHE A 80 -4.30 3.69 -0.23
C PHE A 80 -3.57 4.80 0.53
N GLY A 81 -2.60 4.45 1.39
CA GLY A 81 -1.80 5.44 2.12
C GLY A 81 -0.99 6.35 1.18
N ALA A 82 -0.47 5.80 0.07
CA ALA A 82 0.22 6.60 -0.93
C ALA A 82 -0.72 7.56 -1.68
N LEU A 83 -1.90 7.10 -2.09
CA LEU A 83 -2.92 7.90 -2.77
C LEU A 83 -3.44 9.02 -1.87
N GLN A 84 -3.79 8.71 -0.62
CA GLN A 84 -4.22 9.70 0.36
C GLN A 84 -3.16 10.79 0.53
N SER A 85 -1.90 10.40 0.74
CA SER A 85 -0.80 11.37 0.88
C SER A 85 -0.51 12.17 -0.41
N MET A 86 -0.85 11.65 -1.58
CA MET A 86 -0.76 12.38 -2.85
C MET A 86 -1.94 13.36 -3.02
N GLU A 87 -3.13 12.98 -2.58
CA GLU A 87 -4.34 13.82 -2.60
C GLU A 87 -4.23 14.99 -1.61
N ASP A 88 -3.78 14.72 -0.38
CA ASP A 88 -3.51 15.75 0.65
C ASP A 88 -2.51 16.82 0.16
N ARG A 89 -1.53 16.39 -0.67
CA ARG A 89 -0.54 17.29 -1.27
C ARG A 89 -1.05 17.98 -2.55
N GLY A 90 -2.26 17.65 -3.00
CA GLY A 90 -2.88 18.13 -4.23
C GLY A 90 -2.17 17.65 -5.50
N LEU A 91 -1.48 16.51 -5.45
CA LEU A 91 -0.79 15.91 -6.60
C LEU A 91 -1.76 15.13 -7.50
N ILE A 92 -2.74 14.47 -6.89
CA ILE A 92 -3.82 13.78 -7.58
C ILE A 92 -5.17 14.34 -7.15
N ARG A 93 -6.19 14.06 -7.95
CA ARG A 93 -7.59 14.32 -7.63
C ARG A 93 -8.39 13.05 -7.87
N ASN A 94 -9.23 12.69 -6.91
CA ASN A 94 -10.25 11.66 -7.10
C ASN A 94 -11.53 12.31 -7.66
N SER A 95 -11.95 11.89 -8.85
CA SER A 95 -13.21 12.29 -9.48
C SER A 95 -13.98 11.02 -9.84
N GLY A 96 -15.07 10.73 -9.13
CA GLY A 96 -15.95 9.60 -9.46
C GLY A 96 -15.24 8.25 -9.44
N ASN A 97 -14.44 7.97 -8.40
CA ASN A 97 -13.67 6.74 -8.23
C ASN A 97 -12.50 6.56 -9.22
N GLN A 98 -12.15 7.62 -9.95
CA GLN A 98 -10.96 7.66 -10.80
C GLN A 98 -9.95 8.68 -10.26
N TYR A 99 -8.70 8.24 -10.14
CA TYR A 99 -7.58 9.09 -9.80
C TYR A 99 -6.97 9.69 -11.07
N THR A 100 -6.70 11.00 -11.01
CA THR A 100 -6.06 11.74 -12.09
C THR A 100 -4.97 12.66 -11.54
N LEU A 101 -3.93 12.89 -12.34
CA LEU A 101 -2.88 13.86 -11.98
C LEU A 101 -3.36 15.30 -12.16
N THR A 102 -3.19 16.12 -11.12
CA THR A 102 -3.44 17.56 -11.20
C THR A 102 -2.34 18.29 -11.97
N LYS A 103 -2.54 19.58 -12.29
CA LYS A 103 -1.47 20.43 -12.85
C LYS A 103 -0.24 20.45 -11.93
N LYS A 104 -0.45 20.52 -10.61
CA LYS A 104 0.61 20.47 -9.59
C LYS A 104 1.32 19.11 -9.59
N GLY A 105 0.56 18.01 -9.64
CA GLY A 105 1.09 16.65 -9.76
C GLY A 105 1.96 16.45 -11.00
N ARG A 106 1.54 16.97 -12.15
CA ARG A 106 2.33 16.92 -13.40
C ARG A 106 3.64 17.72 -13.31
N ARG A 107 3.65 18.85 -12.59
CA ARG A 107 4.87 19.63 -12.35
C ARG A 107 5.82 18.87 -11.41
N TRP A 108 5.28 18.34 -10.31
CA TRP A 108 6.02 17.53 -9.36
C TRP A 108 6.64 16.29 -10.01
N TYR A 109 5.88 15.57 -10.84
CA TYR A 109 6.36 14.39 -11.58
C TYR A 109 7.52 14.73 -12.51
N ARG A 110 7.44 15.85 -13.25
CA ARG A 110 8.54 16.33 -14.11
C ARG A 110 9.78 16.72 -13.32
N GLN A 111 9.62 17.38 -12.17
CA GLN A 111 10.75 17.69 -11.29
C GLN A 111 11.41 16.41 -10.74
N ARG A 112 10.61 15.40 -10.37
CA ARG A 112 11.11 14.10 -9.93
C ARG A 112 11.86 13.36 -11.03
N LEU A 113 11.33 13.39 -12.27
CA LEU A 113 12.02 12.84 -13.43
C LEU A 113 13.39 13.48 -13.64
N GLY A 114 13.50 14.80 -13.54
CA GLY A 114 14.79 15.50 -13.65
C GLY A 114 15.77 15.13 -12.53
N GLN A 115 15.27 14.86 -11.31
CA GLN A 115 16.09 14.39 -10.19
C GLN A 115 16.54 12.94 -10.33
N GLU A 116 15.70 12.06 -10.89
CA GLU A 116 16.02 10.64 -11.11
C GLU A 116 16.93 10.41 -12.31
N TRP A 117 16.83 11.25 -13.35
CA TRP A 117 17.49 11.03 -14.65
C TRP A 117 18.51 12.11 -15.04
N GLY A 118 18.73 13.12 -14.20
CA GLY A 118 19.82 14.09 -14.33
C GLY A 118 19.86 14.82 -15.68
N TYR A 119 19.07 15.88 -15.81
CA TYR A 119 19.27 16.90 -16.84
C TYR A 119 19.51 18.26 -16.19
#